data_AF-K2E3K4-F1
#
_entry.id   AF-K2E3K4-F1
#
_cell.length_a   1.000
_cell.length_b   1.000
_cell.length_c   1.000
_cell.angle_alpha   90.00
_cell.angle_beta   90.00
_cell.angle_gamma   90.00
#
_symmetry.space_group_name_H-M   'P 1'
#
loop_
_entity.id
_entity.type
_entity.pdbx_description
1 polymer ?
#
loop_
_entity_poly.entity_id
_entity_poly.type
_entity_poly.pdbx_seq_one_letter_code
_entity_poly.pdbx_strand_id
1 'polypeptide(L)'
;MCRHRQVKHKYLSKSRQGFTLVEILLVITIISIIVSNTLLPLIINVQNQQYKSAWYKNFSMFSQAFINMENTEGVGTYTSMPLSKRQYLEFLYPTLFKYVITIKKCDSWALPRNDNKCWSAGGNWQSATGDTLGSLDALGFGFVLADGTMGVLGSVSENCTVTSSGLTGICATIYLDVNGLKGPNTAGKDIYGFWVLNNRIVPFGYSGDQYANAYDCNTKTALNGFSMYTGFSCSSYYLIK
;
A
#
# COMPACT_ATOMS: atom_id res chain seq x y z
N MET A 1 -59.45 66.94 39.24
CA MET A 1 -58.16 66.62 39.92
C MET A 1 -57.80 65.17 39.63
N CYS A 2 -56.85 64.90 38.73
CA CYS A 2 -56.27 63.57 38.53
C CYS A 2 -54.75 63.67 38.71
N ARG A 3 -54.21 63.00 39.74
CA ARG A 3 -52.77 62.91 40.03
C ARG A 3 -52.17 61.78 39.20
N HIS A 4 -51.30 62.10 38.25
CA HIS A 4 -50.46 61.08 37.61
C HIS A 4 -49.37 60.61 38.57
N ARG A 5 -49.43 59.34 38.94
CA ARG A 5 -48.43 58.64 39.77
C ARG A 5 -47.32 58.15 38.84
N GLN A 6 -46.12 58.75 38.91
CA GLN A 6 -44.97 58.25 38.14
C GLN A 6 -44.39 56.99 38.81
N VAL A 7 -44.41 55.88 38.06
CA VAL A 7 -43.76 54.62 38.43
C VAL A 7 -42.28 54.72 38.04
N LYS A 8 -41.38 54.73 39.03
CA LYS A 8 -39.93 54.68 38.78
C LYS A 8 -39.52 53.24 38.44
N HIS A 9 -39.21 52.97 37.16
CA HIS A 9 -38.57 51.73 36.75
C HIS A 9 -37.11 51.71 37.23
N LYS A 10 -36.78 50.80 38.15
CA LYS A 10 -35.41 50.51 38.56
C LYS A 10 -34.76 49.63 37.48
N TYR A 11 -33.95 50.23 36.61
CA TYR A 11 -33.12 49.47 35.67
C TYR A 11 -31.95 48.84 36.45
N LEU A 12 -32.04 47.53 36.73
CA LEU A 12 -30.87 46.74 37.13
C LEU A 12 -30.04 46.49 35.87
N SER A 13 -28.93 47.21 35.68
CA SER A 13 -27.99 46.94 34.60
C SER A 13 -27.29 45.61 34.88
N LYS A 14 -27.77 44.55 34.23
CA LYS A 14 -27.09 43.26 34.23
C LYS A 14 -25.84 43.43 33.37
N SER A 15 -24.67 43.52 34.00
CA SER A 15 -23.36 43.50 33.33
C SER A 15 -23.30 42.26 32.44
N ARG A 16 -23.49 42.45 31.13
CA ARG A 16 -23.23 41.40 30.15
C ARG A 16 -21.73 41.47 29.84
N GLN A 17 -20.93 40.71 30.58
CA GLN A 17 -19.55 40.45 30.21
C GLN A 17 -19.57 39.60 28.94
N GLY A 18 -19.43 40.25 27.79
CA GLY A 18 -19.18 39.59 26.52
C GLY A 18 -17.69 39.36 26.35
N PHE A 19 -17.32 38.30 25.64
CA PHE A 19 -15.92 38.09 25.25
C PHE A 19 -15.45 39.25 24.38
N THR A 20 -14.27 39.76 24.69
CA THR A 20 -13.57 40.73 23.84
C THR A 20 -13.08 40.05 22.57
N LEU A 21 -12.91 40.83 21.51
CA LEU A 21 -12.34 40.33 20.25
C LEU A 21 -10.95 39.70 20.47
N VAL A 22 -10.15 40.29 21.37
CA VAL A 22 -8.80 39.82 21.70
C VAL A 22 -8.84 38.46 22.38
N GLU A 23 -9.76 38.23 23.32
CA GLU A 23 -9.91 36.92 23.97
C GLU A 23 -10.29 35.83 22.96
N ILE A 24 -11.19 36.13 22.02
CA ILE A 24 -11.57 35.17 20.97
C ILE A 24 -10.40 34.88 20.02
N LEU A 25 -9.64 35.89 19.61
CA LEU A 25 -8.46 35.72 18.75
C LEU A 25 -7.37 34.88 19.42
N LEU A 26 -7.13 35.09 20.72
CA LEU A 26 -6.19 34.28 21.50
C LEU A 26 -6.63 32.81 21.55
N VAL A 27 -7.91 32.57 21.83
CA VAL A 27 -8.46 31.20 21.89
C VAL A 27 -8.36 30.50 20.53
N ILE A 28 -8.74 31.16 19.44
CA ILE A 28 -8.63 30.57 18.08
C ILE A 28 -7.17 30.29 17.72
N THR A 29 -6.24 31.18 18.08
CA THR A 29 -4.80 30.99 17.84
C THR A 29 -4.28 29.77 18.59
N ILE A 30 -4.60 29.65 19.89
CA ILE A 30 -4.18 28.53 20.73
C ILE A 30 -4.76 27.20 20.21
N ILE A 31 -6.06 27.17 19.90
CA ILE A 31 -6.72 25.98 19.34
C ILE A 31 -6.07 25.58 18.01
N SER A 32 -5.78 26.53 17.13
CA SER A 32 -5.16 26.24 15.83
C SER A 32 -3.79 25.57 15.96
N ILE A 33 -2.96 26.04 16.91
CA ILE A 33 -1.64 25.44 17.18
C ILE A 33 -1.79 24.01 17.71
N ILE A 34 -2.67 23.80 18.69
CA ILE A 34 -2.88 22.48 19.31
C ILE A 34 -3.42 21.48 18.27
N VAL A 35 -4.40 21.90 17.48
CA VAL A 35 -5.03 21.09 16.43
C VAL A 35 -4.01 20.70 15.37
N SER A 36 -3.15 21.62 14.92
CA SER A 36 -2.09 21.33 13.95
C SER A 36 -1.11 20.26 14.47
N ASN A 37 -0.73 20.34 15.74
CA ASN A 37 0.24 19.42 16.34
C ASN A 37 -0.33 18.02 16.60
N THR A 38 -1.65 17.89 16.71
CA THR A 38 -2.29 16.62 17.10
C THR A 38 -3.01 15.93 15.94
N LEU A 39 -3.65 16.66 15.03
CA LEU A 39 -4.40 16.07 13.93
C LEU A 39 -3.50 15.51 12.82
N LEU A 40 -2.43 16.22 12.45
CA LEU A 40 -1.56 15.77 11.37
C LEU A 40 -0.91 14.40 11.67
N PRO A 41 -0.29 14.18 12.85
CA PRO A 41 0.26 12.86 13.18
C PRO A 41 -0.81 11.77 13.28
N LEU A 42 -1.99 12.10 13.80
CA LEU A 42 -3.09 11.16 13.93
C LEU A 42 -3.60 10.69 12.56
N ILE A 43 -3.84 11.61 11.63
CA ILE A 43 -4.30 11.28 10.27
C ILE A 43 -3.27 10.39 9.56
N ILE A 44 -1.99 10.71 9.65
CA ILE A 44 -0.91 9.89 9.07
C ILE A 44 -0.90 8.49 9.69
N ASN A 45 -1.07 8.37 11.01
CA ASN A 45 -1.11 7.07 11.67
C ASN A 45 -2.33 6.26 11.23
N VAL A 46 -3.51 6.86 11.18
CA VAL A 46 -4.74 6.21 10.70
C VAL A 46 -4.57 5.73 9.25
N GLN A 47 -3.98 6.55 8.37
CA GLN A 47 -3.67 6.15 7.00
C GLN A 47 -2.72 4.95 6.96
N ASN A 48 -1.64 4.97 7.73
CA ASN A 48 -0.70 3.85 7.79
C ASN A 48 -1.37 2.56 8.30
N GLN A 49 -2.31 2.66 9.24
CA GLN A 49 -3.09 1.51 9.70
C GLN A 49 -4.04 0.98 8.61
N GLN A 50 -4.67 1.87 7.84
CA GLN A 50 -5.48 1.49 6.69
C GLN A 50 -4.64 0.76 5.63
N TYR A 51 -3.44 1.24 5.34
CA TYR A 51 -2.53 0.59 4.38
C TYR A 51 -2.12 -0.80 4.84
N LYS A 52 -1.76 -0.97 6.12
CA LYS A 52 -1.47 -2.29 6.70
C LYS A 52 -2.68 -3.22 6.61
N SER A 53 -3.86 -2.74 6.98
CA SER A 53 -5.09 -3.56 6.91
C SER A 53 -5.41 -3.99 5.47
N ALA A 54 -5.23 -3.10 4.50
CA ALA A 54 -5.41 -3.41 3.09
C ALA A 54 -4.36 -4.43 2.60
N TRP A 55 -3.11 -4.29 3.03
CA TRP A 55 -2.05 -5.26 2.76
C TRP A 55 -2.37 -6.65 3.31
N TYR A 56 -2.73 -6.75 4.60
CA TYR A 56 -3.15 -8.01 5.24
C TYR A 56 -4.27 -8.70 4.47
N LYS A 57 -5.32 -7.93 4.13
CA LYS A 57 -6.46 -8.42 3.36
C LYS A 57 -6.02 -8.97 2.00
N ASN A 58 -5.24 -8.19 1.24
CA ASN A 58 -4.83 -8.57 -0.10
C ASN A 58 -3.89 -9.78 -0.08
N PHE A 59 -2.92 -9.82 0.81
CA PHE A 59 -2.04 -10.97 0.97
C PHE A 59 -2.83 -12.24 1.31
N SER A 60 -3.79 -12.16 2.24
CA SER A 60 -4.67 -13.29 2.58
C SER A 60 -5.49 -13.76 1.38
N MET A 61 -6.07 -12.82 0.63
CA MET A 61 -6.83 -13.13 -0.58
C MET A 61 -5.97 -13.85 -1.62
N PHE A 62 -4.77 -13.35 -1.92
CA PHE A 62 -3.86 -14.00 -2.87
C PHE A 62 -3.37 -15.36 -2.37
N SER A 63 -3.13 -15.51 -1.07
CA SER A 63 -2.74 -16.80 -0.48
C SER A 63 -3.85 -17.84 -0.64
N GLN A 64 -5.11 -17.46 -0.38
CA GLN A 64 -6.27 -18.31 -0.60
C GLN A 64 -6.50 -18.62 -2.09
N ALA A 65 -6.34 -17.62 -2.96
CA ALA A 65 -6.43 -17.79 -4.40
C ALA A 65 -5.41 -18.82 -4.93
N PHE A 66 -4.17 -18.75 -4.44
CA PHE A 66 -3.13 -19.70 -4.80
C PHE A 66 -3.46 -21.12 -4.34
N ILE A 67 -3.92 -21.30 -3.10
CA ILE A 67 -4.37 -22.61 -2.60
C ILE A 67 -5.51 -23.18 -3.46
N ASN A 68 -6.50 -22.35 -3.82
CA ASN A 68 -7.61 -22.78 -4.66
C ASN A 68 -7.17 -23.15 -6.09
N MET A 69 -6.20 -22.39 -6.62
CA MET A 69 -5.57 -22.67 -7.90
C MET A 69 -4.86 -24.03 -7.87
N GLU A 70 -4.02 -24.29 -6.85
CA GLU A 70 -3.32 -25.58 -6.71
C GLU A 70 -4.29 -26.75 -6.54
N ASN A 71 -5.36 -26.58 -5.76
CA ASN A 71 -6.36 -27.63 -5.54
C ASN A 71 -7.15 -27.99 -6.81
N THR A 72 -7.34 -27.03 -7.72
CA THR A 72 -8.16 -27.22 -8.93
C THR A 72 -7.33 -27.64 -10.14
N GLU A 73 -6.16 -27.02 -10.31
CA GLU A 73 -5.34 -27.16 -11.51
C GLU A 73 -4.14 -28.11 -11.29
N GLY A 74 -3.87 -28.49 -10.03
CA GLY A 74 -2.76 -29.34 -9.64
C GLY A 74 -1.46 -28.56 -9.36
N VAL A 75 -0.71 -29.02 -8.36
CA VAL A 75 0.63 -28.49 -8.04
C VAL A 75 1.60 -28.85 -9.17
N GLY A 76 2.25 -27.85 -9.77
CA GLY A 76 3.30 -28.06 -10.78
C GLY A 76 2.86 -28.16 -12.23
N THR A 77 1.58 -27.94 -12.54
CA THR A 77 1.07 -27.87 -13.94
C THR A 77 1.83 -26.81 -14.76
N TYR A 78 2.36 -25.77 -14.11
CA TYR A 78 3.13 -24.70 -14.73
C TYR A 78 4.65 -24.86 -14.69
N THR A 79 5.21 -25.83 -13.94
CA THR A 79 6.68 -25.99 -13.80
C THR A 79 7.30 -26.94 -14.82
N SER A 80 6.48 -27.71 -15.53
CA SER A 80 6.92 -28.78 -16.44
C SER A 80 6.82 -28.43 -17.93
N MET A 81 6.28 -27.25 -18.27
CA MET A 81 6.11 -26.82 -19.65
C MET A 81 7.30 -25.95 -20.12
N PRO A 82 7.83 -26.17 -21.34
CA PRO A 82 8.88 -25.32 -21.90
C PRO A 82 8.29 -23.99 -22.39
N LEU A 83 7.88 -23.14 -21.46
CA LEU A 83 7.31 -21.83 -21.72
C LEU A 83 8.41 -20.77 -21.78
N SER A 84 8.14 -19.69 -22.52
CA SER A 84 8.81 -18.39 -22.31
C SER A 84 8.19 -17.64 -21.13
N LYS A 85 8.90 -16.67 -20.53
CA LYS A 85 8.39 -15.78 -19.46
C LYS A 85 7.01 -15.21 -19.76
N ARG A 86 6.79 -14.88 -21.04
CA ARG A 86 5.51 -14.39 -21.52
C ARG A 86 4.41 -15.44 -21.41
N GLN A 87 4.63 -16.62 -21.98
CA GLN A 87 3.63 -17.68 -21.98
C GLN A 87 3.32 -18.16 -20.56
N TYR A 88 4.33 -18.17 -19.68
CA TYR A 88 4.13 -18.43 -18.26
C TYR A 88 3.14 -17.44 -17.63
N LEU A 89 3.27 -16.14 -17.90
CA LEU A 89 2.31 -15.15 -17.39
C LEU A 89 0.94 -15.23 -18.06
N GLU A 90 0.88 -15.50 -19.36
CA GLU A 90 -0.37 -15.71 -20.08
C GLU A 90 -1.15 -16.91 -19.53
N PHE A 91 -0.47 -17.88 -18.90
CA PHE A 91 -1.08 -18.95 -18.12
C PHE A 91 -1.37 -18.54 -16.67
N LEU A 92 -0.38 -18.04 -15.93
CA LEU A 92 -0.50 -17.77 -14.50
C LEU A 92 -1.57 -16.72 -14.21
N TYR A 93 -1.65 -15.67 -15.02
CA TYR A 93 -2.62 -14.60 -14.82
C TYR A 93 -4.07 -15.12 -14.81
N PRO A 94 -4.62 -15.70 -15.90
CA PRO A 94 -6.01 -16.16 -15.89
C PRO A 94 -6.27 -17.24 -14.82
N THR A 95 -5.28 -18.09 -14.54
CA THR A 95 -5.42 -19.22 -13.61
C THR A 95 -5.46 -18.77 -12.15
N LEU A 96 -4.59 -17.85 -11.73
CA LEU A 96 -4.60 -17.27 -10.38
C LEU A 96 -5.76 -16.28 -10.22
N PHE A 97 -6.00 -15.43 -11.22
CA PHE A 97 -7.01 -14.37 -11.15
C PHE A 97 -8.44 -14.85 -11.35
N LYS A 98 -8.67 -16.13 -11.64
CA LYS A 98 -9.98 -16.78 -11.49
C LYS A 98 -10.51 -16.67 -10.05
N TYR A 99 -9.62 -16.63 -9.06
CA TYR A 99 -9.95 -16.58 -7.64
C TYR A 99 -9.73 -15.19 -7.00
N VAL A 100 -9.40 -14.18 -7.80
CA VAL A 100 -9.15 -12.81 -7.34
C VAL A 100 -10.01 -11.84 -8.15
N ILE A 101 -10.84 -11.05 -7.46
CA ILE A 101 -11.74 -10.10 -8.13
C ILE A 101 -10.94 -8.89 -8.63
N THR A 102 -10.69 -8.85 -9.93
CA THR A 102 -10.14 -7.70 -10.64
C THR A 102 -11.23 -6.95 -11.39
N ILE A 103 -11.15 -5.62 -11.36
CA ILE A 103 -12.04 -4.73 -12.13
C ILE A 103 -11.38 -4.20 -13.39
N LYS A 104 -10.05 -4.36 -13.48
CA LYS A 104 -9.27 -3.96 -14.65
C LYS A 104 -8.05 -4.86 -14.78
N LYS A 105 -7.84 -5.37 -16.00
CA LYS A 105 -6.56 -5.90 -16.46
C LYS A 105 -5.92 -4.83 -17.33
N CYS A 106 -4.63 -4.61 -17.13
CA CYS A 106 -3.81 -3.84 -18.06
C CYS A 106 -2.88 -4.78 -18.78
N ASP A 107 -2.90 -4.67 -20.11
CA ASP A 107 -2.15 -5.56 -20.95
C ASP A 107 -0.66 -5.49 -20.65
N SER A 108 -0.03 -6.66 -20.80
CA SER A 108 1.42 -6.80 -20.79
C SER A 108 2.06 -5.80 -21.74
N TRP A 109 3.28 -5.35 -21.44
CA TRP A 109 4.08 -4.44 -22.27
C TRP A 109 3.64 -2.97 -22.26
N ALA A 110 2.54 -2.65 -21.57
CA ALA A 110 2.05 -1.28 -21.38
C ALA A 110 2.29 -0.70 -19.98
N LEU A 111 2.89 -1.45 -19.04
CA LEU A 111 3.29 -0.89 -17.75
C LEU A 111 4.24 0.33 -17.85
N PRO A 112 5.10 0.45 -18.89
CA PRO A 112 5.87 1.69 -19.13
C PRO A 112 5.05 2.82 -19.78
N ARG A 113 3.82 2.54 -20.26
CA ARG A 113 2.97 3.53 -20.95
C ARG A 113 1.86 3.96 -19.99
N ASN A 114 1.92 5.21 -19.57
CA ASN A 114 1.01 5.83 -18.59
C ASN A 114 -0.47 5.90 -19.00
N ASP A 115 -0.86 5.32 -20.13
CA ASP A 115 -2.22 5.34 -20.65
C ASP A 115 -3.15 4.36 -19.92
N ASN A 116 -2.61 3.26 -19.38
CA ASN A 116 -3.42 2.20 -18.78
C ASN A 116 -3.65 2.29 -17.26
N LYS A 117 -3.02 3.22 -16.52
CA LYS A 117 -3.29 3.52 -15.09
C LYS A 117 -3.41 2.29 -14.14
N CYS A 118 -2.74 1.16 -14.41
CA CYS A 118 -2.69 0.00 -13.48
C CYS A 118 -1.46 -0.01 -12.58
N TRP A 119 -0.50 0.90 -12.80
CA TRP A 119 0.62 1.12 -11.91
C TRP A 119 1.05 2.58 -11.98
N SER A 120 1.80 3.03 -10.96
CA SER A 120 2.55 4.28 -11.03
C SER A 120 3.51 4.25 -12.24
N ALA A 121 3.68 5.37 -12.93
CA ALA A 121 4.71 5.46 -13.98
C ALA A 121 6.09 5.07 -13.43
N GLY A 122 6.95 4.54 -14.30
CA GLY A 122 8.36 4.39 -13.98
C GLY A 122 8.95 5.71 -13.48
N GLY A 123 9.68 5.68 -12.37
CA GLY A 123 10.23 6.87 -11.74
C GLY A 123 9.30 7.61 -10.77
N ASN A 124 8.01 7.24 -10.68
CA ASN A 124 7.03 7.88 -9.79
C ASN A 124 6.72 7.07 -8.51
N TRP A 125 7.57 6.10 -8.20
CA TRP A 125 7.52 5.30 -6.99
C TRP A 125 8.94 5.13 -6.45
N GLN A 126 9.05 4.89 -5.14
CA GLN A 126 10.32 5.03 -4.43
C GLN A 126 10.52 3.98 -3.34
N SER A 127 11.77 3.74 -2.98
CA SER A 127 12.14 2.97 -1.79
C SER A 127 11.75 3.72 -0.52
N ALA A 128 11.79 3.05 0.63
CA ALA A 128 11.55 3.72 1.93
C ALA A 128 12.56 4.85 2.24
N THR A 129 13.76 4.82 1.63
CA THR A 129 14.80 5.86 1.73
C THR A 129 14.58 7.03 0.76
N GLY A 130 13.60 6.93 -0.14
CA GLY A 130 13.28 7.99 -1.11
C GLY A 130 14.05 7.88 -2.43
N ASP A 131 14.76 6.78 -2.68
CA ASP A 131 15.37 6.52 -3.97
C ASP A 131 14.27 6.19 -4.98
N THR A 132 14.29 6.91 -6.10
CA THR A 132 13.39 6.62 -7.22
C THR A 132 13.64 5.22 -7.75
N LEU A 133 12.57 4.43 -7.85
CA LEU A 133 12.61 3.09 -8.41
C LEU A 133 12.28 3.12 -9.90
N GLY A 134 13.02 2.32 -10.65
CA GLY A 134 12.81 2.16 -12.09
C GLY A 134 11.44 1.57 -12.42
N SER A 135 11.10 1.49 -13.71
CA SER A 135 9.92 0.73 -14.11
C SER A 135 10.05 -0.72 -13.65
N LEU A 136 9.00 -1.28 -13.06
CA LEU A 136 8.89 -2.74 -12.95
C LEU A 136 8.94 -3.31 -14.38
N ASP A 137 9.84 -4.27 -14.63
CA ASP A 137 10.23 -4.74 -15.97
C ASP A 137 9.06 -4.96 -16.95
N ALA A 138 9.35 -4.76 -18.24
CA ALA A 138 8.43 -4.78 -19.38
C ALA A 138 7.65 -6.09 -19.62
N LEU A 139 7.79 -7.09 -18.75
CA LEU A 139 7.24 -8.45 -18.84
C LEU A 139 6.25 -8.73 -17.71
N GLY A 140 5.29 -7.85 -17.46
CA GLY A 140 4.30 -8.03 -16.40
C GLY A 140 2.88 -7.63 -16.79
N PHE A 141 1.89 -8.21 -16.14
CA PHE A 141 0.49 -7.79 -16.24
C PHE A 141 0.16 -6.81 -15.11
N GLY A 142 -0.39 -5.65 -15.47
CA GLY A 142 -0.98 -4.74 -14.50
C GLY A 142 -2.42 -5.14 -14.19
N PHE A 143 -2.89 -4.84 -12.98
CA PHE A 143 -4.27 -5.06 -12.61
C PHE A 143 -4.76 -4.05 -11.55
N VAL A 144 -6.07 -3.90 -11.47
CA VAL A 144 -6.75 -3.16 -10.40
C VAL A 144 -7.79 -4.07 -9.76
N LEU A 145 -7.72 -4.21 -8.44
CA LEU A 145 -8.66 -4.96 -7.61
C LEU A 145 -9.93 -4.14 -7.35
N ALA A 146 -11.01 -4.81 -6.94
CA ALA A 146 -12.30 -4.16 -6.66
C ALA A 146 -12.24 -3.08 -5.56
N ASP A 147 -11.26 -3.14 -4.65
CA ASP A 147 -11.06 -2.13 -3.60
C ASP A 147 -10.16 -0.96 -4.03
N GLY A 148 -9.74 -0.92 -5.29
CA GLY A 148 -8.86 0.10 -5.82
C GLY A 148 -7.37 -0.14 -5.61
N THR A 149 -6.99 -1.25 -4.95
CA THR A 149 -5.59 -1.70 -4.91
C THR A 149 -5.10 -1.94 -6.34
N MET A 150 -3.92 -1.46 -6.64
CA MET A 150 -3.28 -1.63 -7.94
C MET A 150 -2.13 -2.63 -7.81
N GLY A 151 -1.83 -3.37 -8.87
CA GLY A 151 -0.76 -4.36 -8.78
C GLY A 151 -0.14 -4.72 -10.10
N VAL A 152 1.05 -5.30 -9.99
CA VAL A 152 1.83 -5.82 -11.12
C VAL A 152 2.23 -7.24 -10.80
N LEU A 153 1.87 -8.16 -11.70
CA LEU A 153 2.37 -9.54 -11.72
C LEU A 153 3.52 -9.61 -12.72
N GLY A 154 4.73 -9.94 -12.25
CA GLY A 154 5.93 -10.09 -13.08
C GLY A 154 6.45 -11.54 -13.09
N SER A 155 6.96 -11.99 -14.23
CA SER A 155 7.59 -13.32 -14.34
C SER A 155 9.05 -13.26 -13.89
N VAL A 156 9.48 -14.19 -13.06
CA VAL A 156 10.88 -14.36 -12.68
C VAL A 156 11.50 -15.56 -13.41
N SER A 157 10.82 -16.70 -13.38
CA SER A 157 11.27 -17.98 -13.93
C SER A 157 10.09 -18.72 -14.55
N GLU A 158 10.27 -19.22 -15.77
CA GLU A 158 9.26 -19.96 -16.52
C GLU A 158 8.96 -21.34 -15.94
N ASN A 159 9.95 -21.94 -15.28
CA ASN A 159 9.93 -23.28 -14.72
C ASN A 159 10.14 -23.27 -13.19
N CYS A 160 10.06 -22.10 -12.57
CA CYS A 160 10.22 -21.91 -11.13
C CYS A 160 11.54 -22.49 -10.57
N THR A 161 12.65 -22.43 -11.30
CA THR A 161 13.93 -22.99 -10.81
C THR A 161 14.81 -21.96 -10.14
N VAL A 162 14.45 -20.68 -10.21
CA VAL A 162 15.23 -19.60 -9.62
C VAL A 162 15.28 -19.75 -8.10
N THR A 163 16.49 -19.63 -7.57
CA THR A 163 16.79 -19.61 -6.15
C THR A 163 17.43 -18.26 -5.83
N SER A 164 16.93 -17.56 -4.82
CA SER A 164 17.54 -16.35 -4.29
C SER A 164 17.70 -16.46 -2.79
N SER A 165 18.94 -16.31 -2.33
CA SER A 165 19.32 -16.57 -0.93
C SER A 165 18.84 -17.97 -0.48
N GLY A 166 17.95 -18.05 0.51
CA GLY A 166 17.36 -19.29 1.00
C GLY A 166 15.99 -19.63 0.41
N LEU A 167 15.44 -18.80 -0.48
CA LEU A 167 14.19 -19.10 -1.20
C LEU A 167 14.48 -19.87 -2.48
N THR A 168 13.89 -21.05 -2.62
CA THR A 168 13.93 -21.88 -3.83
C THR A 168 12.56 -21.89 -4.50
N GLY A 169 12.51 -22.24 -5.77
CA GLY A 169 11.23 -22.43 -6.44
C GLY A 169 10.59 -21.14 -6.96
N ILE A 170 11.33 -20.04 -7.12
CA ILE A 170 10.74 -18.71 -7.40
C ILE A 170 10.23 -18.64 -8.84
N CYS A 171 8.94 -18.40 -9.02
CA CYS A 171 8.29 -18.33 -10.33
C CYS A 171 8.00 -16.88 -10.77
N ALA A 172 7.42 -16.09 -9.87
CA ALA A 172 6.90 -14.77 -10.18
C ALA A 172 6.94 -13.84 -8.97
N THR A 173 6.73 -12.56 -9.22
CA THR A 173 6.56 -11.51 -8.21
C THR A 173 5.20 -10.87 -8.36
N ILE A 174 4.59 -10.47 -7.25
CA ILE A 174 3.47 -9.54 -7.25
C ILE A 174 3.83 -8.35 -6.38
N TYR A 175 3.71 -7.17 -6.97
CA TYR A 175 3.74 -5.89 -6.26
C TYR A 175 2.32 -5.36 -6.16
N LEU A 176 1.97 -4.81 -4.99
CA LEU A 176 0.67 -4.20 -4.72
C LEU A 176 0.88 -2.79 -4.18
N ASP A 177 0.18 -1.82 -4.75
CA ASP A 177 -0.04 -0.51 -4.18
C ASP A 177 -1.45 -0.48 -3.58
N VAL A 178 -1.53 -0.47 -2.25
CA VAL A 178 -2.80 -0.56 -1.52
C VAL A 178 -3.60 0.73 -1.51
N ASN A 179 -3.00 1.85 -1.97
CA ASN A 179 -3.69 3.13 -2.08
C ASN A 179 -3.92 3.57 -3.54
N GLY A 180 -3.32 2.86 -4.48
CA GLY A 180 -3.43 3.10 -5.91
C GLY A 180 -2.61 4.32 -6.34
N LEU A 181 -3.17 5.17 -7.21
CA LEU A 181 -2.45 6.36 -7.71
C LEU A 181 -2.43 7.55 -6.73
N LYS A 182 -2.87 7.37 -5.47
CA LYS A 182 -3.01 8.49 -4.52
C LYS A 182 -1.66 8.95 -3.95
N GLY A 183 -0.62 8.14 -4.07
CA GLY A 183 0.67 8.41 -3.43
C GLY A 183 0.60 8.20 -1.92
N PRO A 184 1.74 8.09 -1.23
CA PRO A 184 3.09 8.44 -1.67
C PRO A 184 3.87 7.39 -2.50
N ASN A 185 3.27 6.29 -2.96
CA ASN A 185 3.89 5.25 -3.82
C ASN A 185 5.28 4.81 -3.29
N THR A 186 5.34 4.44 -2.02
CA THR A 186 6.56 4.17 -1.26
C THR A 186 6.59 2.71 -0.77
N ALA A 187 7.66 1.99 -1.10
CA ALA A 187 7.90 0.63 -0.62
C ALA A 187 7.86 0.56 0.92
N GLY A 188 7.10 -0.39 1.46
CA GLY A 188 6.93 -0.60 2.89
C GLY A 188 6.00 0.40 3.59
N LYS A 189 5.34 1.31 2.86
CA LYS A 189 4.31 2.20 3.40
C LYS A 189 2.94 1.93 2.78
N ASP A 190 2.88 1.96 1.46
CA ASP A 190 1.70 1.73 0.64
C ASP A 190 1.99 0.78 -0.52
N ILE A 191 3.26 0.54 -0.84
CA ILE A 191 3.68 -0.52 -1.76
C ILE A 191 4.25 -1.70 -1.00
N TYR A 192 3.75 -2.89 -1.30
CA TYR A 192 4.16 -4.16 -0.72
C TYR A 192 4.34 -5.22 -1.81
N GLY A 193 4.99 -6.33 -1.50
CA GLY A 193 5.15 -7.39 -2.47
C GLY A 193 5.37 -8.78 -1.88
N PHE A 194 5.20 -9.77 -2.73
CA PHE A 194 5.37 -11.18 -2.38
C PHE A 194 5.88 -11.99 -3.57
N TRP A 195 6.60 -13.06 -3.24
CA TRP A 195 7.06 -14.07 -4.17
C TRP A 195 5.96 -15.10 -4.39
N VAL A 196 5.75 -15.48 -5.65
CA VAL A 196 5.02 -16.69 -6.01
C VAL A 196 6.06 -17.79 -6.22
N LEU A 197 6.11 -18.74 -5.29
CA LEU A 197 6.93 -19.93 -5.40
C LEU A 197 6.12 -21.06 -6.04
N ASN A 198 6.80 -22.13 -6.42
CA ASN A 198 6.17 -23.29 -7.05
C ASN A 198 5.14 -24.00 -6.16
N ASN A 199 5.15 -23.78 -4.85
CA ASN A 199 4.31 -24.50 -3.88
C ASN A 199 3.61 -23.59 -2.85
N ARG A 200 3.86 -22.27 -2.88
CA ARG A 200 3.25 -21.29 -1.96
C ARG A 200 3.53 -19.87 -2.42
N ILE A 201 2.83 -18.93 -1.81
CA ILE A 201 3.18 -17.51 -1.84
C ILE A 201 3.84 -17.12 -0.51
N VAL A 202 4.89 -16.30 -0.57
CA VAL A 202 5.55 -15.75 0.63
C VAL A 202 5.78 -14.25 0.49
N PRO A 203 5.59 -13.43 1.54
CA PRO A 203 5.84 -12.00 1.48
C PRO A 203 7.32 -11.70 1.29
N PHE A 204 7.64 -10.54 0.72
CA PHE A 204 9.02 -10.05 0.72
C PHE A 204 9.51 -9.82 2.15
N GLY A 205 10.75 -10.23 2.41
CA GLY A 205 11.33 -10.29 3.74
C GLY A 205 10.97 -11.54 4.54
N TYR A 206 10.41 -12.58 3.90
CA TYR A 206 10.25 -13.88 4.53
C TYR A 206 11.61 -14.48 4.91
N SER A 207 11.66 -15.39 5.88
CA SER A 207 12.92 -16.02 6.31
C SER A 207 13.64 -16.69 5.13
N GLY A 208 14.91 -16.35 4.93
CA GLY A 208 15.71 -16.80 3.78
C GLY A 208 15.55 -15.96 2.51
N ASP A 209 14.70 -14.94 2.50
CA ASP A 209 14.63 -13.98 1.38
C ASP A 209 15.85 -13.05 1.36
N GLN A 210 16.25 -12.60 0.17
CA GLN A 210 17.27 -11.56 0.00
C GLN A 210 16.87 -10.25 0.69
N TYR A 211 15.56 -10.01 0.86
CA TYR A 211 15.02 -8.86 1.59
C TYR A 211 14.91 -9.10 3.11
N ALA A 212 15.12 -10.31 3.63
CA ALA A 212 14.86 -10.66 5.04
C ALA A 212 15.69 -9.82 6.03
N ASN A 213 16.92 -9.47 5.64
CA ASN A 213 17.84 -8.67 6.45
C ASN A 213 17.90 -7.22 6.01
N ALA A 214 16.94 -6.75 5.19
CA ALA A 214 17.08 -5.46 4.52
C ALA A 214 16.56 -4.27 5.33
N TYR A 215 15.79 -4.42 6.42
CA TYR A 215 15.22 -3.22 7.06
C TYR A 215 14.51 -3.31 8.43
N ASP A 216 14.49 -2.17 9.15
CA ASP A 216 13.53 -1.83 10.21
C ASP A 216 12.51 -0.84 9.66
N CYS A 217 11.24 -1.24 9.52
CA CYS A 217 10.15 -0.45 8.92
C CYS A 217 9.87 0.94 9.52
N ASN A 218 10.62 1.37 10.54
CA ASN A 218 10.47 2.63 11.23
C ASN A 218 11.57 3.68 10.96
N THR A 219 12.79 3.32 10.54
CA THR A 219 14.00 4.20 10.67
C THR A 219 14.55 4.86 9.38
N LYS A 220 13.93 4.59 8.22
CA LYS A 220 14.42 4.76 6.83
C LYS A 220 15.95 4.67 6.53
N THR A 221 16.72 3.71 7.08
CA THR A 221 18.18 3.56 6.83
C THR A 221 18.60 2.34 5.98
N ALA A 222 19.14 2.55 4.79
CA ALA A 222 19.63 1.47 3.92
C ALA A 222 20.68 0.57 4.62
N LEU A 223 20.51 -0.75 4.55
CA LEU A 223 21.55 -1.70 4.98
C LEU A 223 22.51 -1.98 3.83
N ASN A 224 23.82 -1.91 4.12
CA ASN A 224 24.93 -2.27 3.21
C ASN A 224 24.94 -1.56 1.84
N GLY A 225 24.41 -0.33 1.74
CA GLY A 225 24.46 0.46 0.51
C GLY A 225 23.43 0.08 -0.57
N PHE A 226 22.48 -0.80 -0.27
CA PHE A 226 21.41 -1.18 -1.20
C PHE A 226 20.12 -0.39 -0.96
N SER A 227 20.19 0.93 -1.14
CA SER A 227 19.08 1.86 -0.83
C SER A 227 17.79 1.57 -1.60
N MET A 228 17.89 1.04 -2.82
CA MET A 228 16.75 0.66 -3.68
C MET A 228 15.91 -0.53 -3.17
N TYR A 229 16.43 -1.39 -2.28
CA TYR A 229 15.68 -2.52 -1.72
C TYR A 229 15.02 -2.21 -0.37
N THR A 230 15.23 -1.00 0.15
CA THR A 230 14.71 -0.56 1.44
C THR A 230 13.18 -0.48 1.42
N GLY A 231 12.53 -1.10 2.41
CA GLY A 231 11.08 -1.08 2.60
C GLY A 231 10.35 -2.34 2.15
N PHE A 232 10.89 -3.13 1.21
CA PHE A 232 10.21 -4.34 0.74
C PHE A 232 10.06 -5.41 1.82
N SER A 233 11.01 -5.51 2.75
CA SER A 233 10.93 -6.43 3.90
C SER A 233 9.74 -6.14 4.83
N CYS A 234 9.16 -4.94 4.77
CA CYS A 234 7.98 -4.58 5.54
C CYS A 234 6.74 -5.37 5.15
N SER A 235 6.75 -5.97 3.96
CA SER A 235 5.71 -6.90 3.52
C SER A 235 5.58 -8.08 4.48
N SER A 236 6.70 -8.66 4.93
CA SER A 236 6.73 -9.73 5.94
C SER A 236 6.56 -9.21 7.36
N TYR A 237 7.23 -8.09 7.70
CA TYR A 237 7.17 -7.51 9.05
C TYR A 237 5.73 -7.19 9.49
N TYR A 238 4.94 -6.55 8.63
CA TYR A 238 3.53 -6.24 8.90
C TYR A 238 2.59 -7.40 8.60
N LEU A 239 3.06 -8.64 8.47
CA LEU A 239 2.16 -9.81 8.52
C LEU A 239 2.30 -10.58 9.84
N ILE A 240 3.38 -10.31 10.58
CA ILE A 240 3.76 -11.02 11.81
C ILE A 240 3.47 -10.16 13.05
N LYS A 241 3.45 -8.83 12.90
CA LYS A 241 3.21 -7.86 13.98
C LYS A 241 2.00 -6.98 13.71
#